data_AF-A0A7K5AD23-F1
#
_entry.id   AF-A0A7K5AD23-F1
#
_cell.length_a   1.000
_cell.length_b   1.000
_cell.length_c   1.000
_cell.angle_alpha   90.00
_cell.angle_beta   90.00
_cell.angle_gamma   90.00
#
_symmetry.space_group_name_H-M   'P 1'
#
loop_
_entity.id
_entity.type
_entity.pdbx_description
1 polymer ?
#
loop_
_entity_poly.entity_id
_entity_poly.type
_entity_poly.pdbx_seq_one_letter_code
_entity_poly.pdbx_strand_id
1 'polypeptide(L)'
;MAPAVPLVALLLGALLAPGLGVALPGCDYPAQLWCSSPEITIACQAEIRCANLSRPAAPVELSLFYESLCPACRAFLALQLFPAWLLLPSQVLNVTLVPFGNAQERNVSGKWEFLCQHGPEECLGNMIEACVMHEAKDFSASFPVIFCLEAGSSVTKNLEAVCPPPVPPFAGNASPRGCPRATRAPLSPQCLQVFAPQLDPQRVTSCVRGDLGAALMHRNAQRTAALSPPHQFVPWVVVNG
;
A
#
# COMPACT_ATOMS: atom_id res chain seq x y z
N MET A 1 90.87 -32.88 -29.99
CA MET A 1 90.05 -32.00 -30.86
C MET A 1 88.62 -32.11 -30.36
N ALA A 2 88.12 -31.06 -29.71
CA ALA A 2 86.80 -31.04 -29.08
C ALA A 2 85.73 -30.67 -30.11
N PRO A 3 84.53 -31.29 -30.12
CA PRO A 3 83.45 -30.84 -30.97
C PRO A 3 82.67 -29.70 -30.29
N ALA A 4 82.39 -28.67 -31.08
CA ALA A 4 81.64 -27.48 -30.70
C ALA A 4 80.18 -27.80 -30.40
N VAL A 5 79.66 -27.22 -29.32
CA VAL A 5 78.24 -27.22 -28.94
C VAL A 5 77.51 -26.17 -29.80
N PRO A 6 76.33 -26.46 -30.39
CA PRO A 6 75.62 -25.51 -31.22
C PRO A 6 75.03 -24.37 -30.38
N LEU A 7 75.17 -23.17 -30.92
CA LEU A 7 74.75 -21.88 -30.38
C LEU A 7 73.21 -21.72 -30.45
N VAL A 8 72.42 -22.54 -29.75
CA VAL A 8 70.95 -22.39 -29.66
C VAL A 8 70.46 -22.61 -28.23
N ALA A 9 71.08 -21.91 -27.27
CA ALA A 9 70.72 -22.00 -25.85
C ALA A 9 70.60 -20.62 -25.19
N LEU A 10 70.01 -19.63 -25.87
CA LEU A 10 69.87 -18.26 -25.33
C LEU A 10 68.53 -17.57 -25.65
N LEU A 11 67.42 -18.29 -25.85
CA LEU A 11 66.09 -17.67 -26.07
C LEU A 11 64.91 -18.40 -25.40
N LEU A 12 65.09 -18.99 -24.22
CA LEU A 12 63.99 -19.57 -23.42
C LEU A 12 64.00 -19.06 -21.96
N GLY A 13 64.23 -17.76 -21.78
CA GLY A 13 64.26 -17.10 -20.47
C GLY A 13 63.44 -15.81 -20.40
N ALA A 14 62.24 -15.78 -20.99
CA ALA A 14 61.36 -14.60 -20.96
C ALA A 14 59.88 -14.95 -20.73
N LEU A 15 59.59 -15.93 -19.87
CA LEU A 15 58.27 -16.14 -19.29
C LEU A 15 58.44 -16.13 -17.78
N LEU A 16 57.65 -15.28 -17.10
CA LEU A 16 57.75 -14.85 -15.69
C LEU A 16 58.53 -13.53 -15.48
N ALA A 17 58.17 -12.48 -16.21
CA ALA A 17 57.99 -11.23 -15.48
C ALA A 17 56.87 -11.48 -14.45
N PRO A 18 57.06 -11.19 -13.15
CA PRO A 18 55.90 -10.99 -12.29
C PRO A 18 55.13 -9.89 -12.99
N GLY A 19 53.90 -10.21 -13.43
CA GLY A 19 53.05 -9.22 -14.08
C GLY A 19 53.09 -7.95 -13.24
N LEU A 20 53.18 -6.80 -13.89
CA LEU A 20 52.76 -5.58 -13.24
C LEU A 20 51.34 -5.86 -12.76
N GLY A 21 51.20 -6.23 -11.48
CA GLY A 21 49.95 -6.17 -10.77
C GLY A 21 49.65 -4.69 -10.79
N VAL A 22 48.91 -4.25 -11.80
CA VAL A 22 48.21 -2.98 -11.74
C VAL A 22 47.35 -3.15 -10.49
N ALA A 23 47.77 -2.52 -9.39
CA ALA A 23 46.91 -2.38 -8.25
C ALA A 23 45.68 -1.67 -8.80
N LEU A 24 44.59 -2.43 -8.97
CA LEU A 24 43.31 -1.85 -9.34
C LEU A 24 43.07 -0.73 -8.31
N PRO A 25 42.67 0.47 -8.76
CA PRO A 25 42.38 1.54 -7.82
C PRO A 25 41.44 0.99 -6.74
N GLY A 26 41.78 1.24 -5.48
CA GLY A 26 40.95 0.81 -4.36
C GLY A 26 39.51 1.24 -4.61
N CYS A 27 38.55 0.40 -4.23
CA CYS A 27 37.14 0.70 -4.42
C CYS A 27 36.77 1.95 -3.59
N ASP A 28 36.63 3.09 -4.26
CA ASP A 28 36.15 4.35 -3.67
C ASP A 28 34.61 4.41 -3.57
N TYR A 29 33.92 3.30 -3.86
CA TYR A 29 32.47 3.20 -3.73
C TYR A 29 32.07 2.71 -2.33
N PRO A 30 31.07 3.35 -1.68
CA PRO A 30 30.44 2.83 -0.47
C PRO A 30 29.90 1.41 -0.66
N ALA A 31 29.99 0.57 0.37
CA ALA A 31 29.60 -0.86 0.33
C ALA A 31 28.14 -1.12 -0.12
N GLN A 32 27.25 -0.14 0.02
CA GLN A 32 25.87 -0.19 -0.44
C GLN A 32 25.71 -0.08 -1.97
N LEU A 33 26.72 0.47 -2.66
CA LEU A 33 26.73 0.62 -4.12
C LEU A 33 27.47 -0.52 -4.82
N TRP A 34 28.10 -1.43 -4.09
CA TRP A 34 28.92 -2.49 -4.69
C TRP A 34 28.16 -3.39 -5.68
N CYS A 35 26.83 -3.50 -5.53
CA CYS A 35 25.99 -4.31 -6.40
C CYS A 35 25.09 -3.47 -7.33
N SER A 36 25.30 -2.15 -7.44
CA SER A 36 24.41 -1.29 -8.23
C SER A 36 24.68 -1.33 -9.74
N SER A 37 25.88 -1.74 -10.16
CA SER A 37 26.21 -1.99 -11.57
C SER A 37 27.31 -3.06 -11.73
N PRO A 38 27.43 -3.71 -12.89
CA PRO A 38 28.51 -4.66 -13.18
C PRO A 38 29.90 -4.03 -13.03
N GLU A 39 30.07 -2.78 -13.45
CA GLU A 39 31.35 -2.06 -13.40
C GLU A 39 31.79 -1.83 -11.95
N ILE A 40 30.88 -1.40 -11.08
CA ILE A 40 31.17 -1.19 -9.66
C ILE A 40 31.41 -2.53 -8.96
N THR A 41 30.64 -3.57 -9.32
CA THR A 41 30.80 -4.91 -8.77
C THR A 41 32.21 -5.45 -9.03
N ILE A 42 32.71 -5.29 -10.26
CA ILE A 42 34.06 -5.71 -10.65
C ILE A 42 35.13 -4.84 -10.00
N ALA A 43 34.95 -3.51 -10.02
CA ALA A 43 35.89 -2.58 -9.40
C ALA A 43 36.06 -2.83 -7.90
N CYS A 44 35.01 -3.30 -7.22
CA CYS A 44 34.98 -3.59 -5.79
C CYS A 44 35.13 -5.07 -5.45
N GLN A 45 35.44 -5.94 -6.43
CA GLN A 45 35.62 -7.39 -6.25
C GLN A 45 34.45 -8.05 -5.49
N ALA A 46 33.23 -7.59 -5.79
CA ALA A 46 32.00 -7.97 -5.08
C ALA A 46 31.17 -9.00 -5.87
N GLU A 47 31.68 -9.60 -6.94
CA GLU A 47 30.94 -10.44 -7.89
C GLU A 47 30.23 -11.60 -7.20
N ILE A 48 30.94 -12.35 -6.35
CA ILE A 48 30.39 -13.49 -5.61
C ILE A 48 29.30 -13.04 -4.63
N ARG A 49 29.52 -11.90 -3.95
CA ARG A 49 28.56 -11.33 -3.00
C ARG A 49 27.29 -10.86 -3.71
N CYS A 50 27.44 -10.15 -4.83
CA CYS A 50 26.34 -9.61 -5.61
C CYS A 50 25.61 -10.70 -6.40
N ALA A 51 26.28 -11.77 -6.83
CA ALA A 51 25.65 -12.94 -7.43
C ALA A 51 24.73 -13.71 -6.46
N ASN A 52 24.98 -13.62 -5.14
CA ASN A 52 24.06 -14.15 -4.13
C ASN A 52 22.90 -13.19 -3.82
N LEU A 53 23.10 -11.88 -4.05
CA LEU A 53 22.07 -10.84 -3.91
C LEU A 53 21.21 -10.66 -5.18
N SER A 54 21.61 -11.22 -6.32
CA SER A 54 20.91 -11.12 -7.61
C SER A 54 19.69 -12.04 -7.72
N ARG A 55 19.37 -12.80 -6.67
CA ARG A 55 18.01 -13.31 -6.50
C ARG A 55 17.10 -12.12 -6.23
N PRO A 56 16.00 -11.93 -7.00
CA PRO A 56 15.03 -10.90 -6.67
C PRO A 56 14.62 -11.11 -5.21
N ALA A 57 14.93 -10.14 -4.35
CA ALA A 57 14.41 -10.16 -3.00
C ALA A 57 12.87 -10.13 -3.09
N ALA A 58 12.20 -10.77 -2.14
CA ALA A 58 10.75 -10.60 -2.03
C ALA A 58 10.43 -9.10 -1.88
N PRO A 59 9.30 -8.63 -2.45
CA PRO A 59 8.83 -7.26 -2.21
C PRO A 59 8.75 -6.99 -0.71
N VAL A 60 9.00 -5.75 -0.32
CA VAL A 60 8.73 -5.29 1.05
C VAL A 60 7.22 -5.31 1.26
N GLU A 61 6.76 -6.06 2.26
CA GLU A 61 5.36 -6.14 2.64
C GLU A 61 5.05 -5.05 3.67
N LEU A 62 4.24 -4.05 3.31
CA LEU A 62 3.82 -2.98 4.21
C LEU A 62 2.32 -3.09 4.48
N SER A 63 1.95 -3.30 5.74
CA SER A 63 0.55 -3.24 6.18
C SER A 63 0.28 -1.96 6.97
N LEU A 64 -0.75 -1.20 6.57
CA LEU A 64 -1.22 -0.01 7.26
C LEU A 64 -2.56 -0.30 7.95
N PHE A 65 -2.59 -0.20 9.27
CA PHE A 65 -3.79 -0.25 10.10
C PHE A 65 -4.18 1.17 10.50
N TYR A 66 -5.39 1.60 10.14
CA TYR A 66 -5.77 3.01 10.19
C TYR A 66 -7.29 3.21 10.34
N GLU A 67 -7.71 4.46 10.53
CA GLU A 67 -9.12 4.88 10.64
C GLU A 67 -9.39 6.04 9.68
N SER A 68 -10.54 6.00 9.01
CA SER A 68 -10.88 6.92 7.92
C SER A 68 -11.04 8.38 8.33
N LEU A 69 -11.22 8.69 9.62
CA LEU A 69 -11.32 10.06 10.14
C LEU A 69 -10.14 10.47 11.03
N CYS A 70 -9.14 9.60 11.22
CA CYS A 70 -7.94 9.95 11.98
C CYS A 70 -7.02 10.89 11.16
N PRO A 71 -6.73 12.12 11.63
CA PRO A 71 -5.93 13.07 10.87
C PRO A 71 -4.52 12.57 10.51
N ALA A 72 -3.85 11.87 11.44
CA ALA A 72 -2.52 11.31 11.21
C ALA A 72 -2.55 10.15 10.21
N CYS A 73 -3.61 9.34 10.23
CA CYS A 73 -3.80 8.26 9.27
C CYS A 73 -3.93 8.80 7.85
N ARG A 74 -4.82 9.77 7.68
CA ARG A 74 -5.08 10.45 6.40
C ARG A 74 -3.82 11.11 5.85
N ALA A 75 -3.07 11.82 6.71
CA ALA A 75 -1.81 12.45 6.33
C ALA A 75 -0.75 11.44 5.90
N PHE A 76 -0.58 10.35 6.66
CA PHE A 76 0.37 9.30 6.30
C PHE A 76 0.00 8.61 4.98
N LEU A 77 -1.28 8.23 4.83
CA LEU A 77 -1.77 7.56 3.62
C LEU A 77 -1.59 8.46 2.38
N ALA A 78 -2.04 9.72 2.47
CA ALA A 78 -2.07 10.62 1.32
C ALA A 78 -0.69 11.21 0.96
N LEU A 79 0.14 11.52 1.96
CA LEU A 79 1.38 12.27 1.74
C LEU A 79 2.65 11.40 1.76
N GLN A 80 2.58 10.18 2.31
CA GLN A 80 3.74 9.30 2.43
C GLN A 80 3.53 7.99 1.69
N LEU A 81 2.53 7.20 2.07
CA LEU A 81 2.35 5.86 1.54
C LEU A 81 1.94 5.86 0.06
N PHE A 82 0.95 6.67 -0.33
CA PHE A 82 0.49 6.71 -1.70
C PHE A 82 1.58 7.21 -2.68
N PRO A 83 2.34 8.29 -2.41
CA PRO A 83 3.49 8.67 -3.23
C PRO A 83 4.57 7.59 -3.31
N ALA A 84 4.87 6.90 -2.20
CA ALA A 84 5.84 5.80 -2.21
C ALA A 84 5.38 4.65 -3.11
N TRP A 85 4.10 4.28 -3.06
CA TRP A 85 3.52 3.25 -3.91
C TRP A 85 3.51 3.63 -5.40
N LEU A 86 3.34 4.91 -5.74
CA LEU A 86 3.45 5.37 -7.13
C LEU A 86 4.88 5.32 -7.68
N LEU A 87 5.87 5.58 -6.83
CA LEU A 87 7.28 5.66 -7.22
C LEU A 87 7.97 4.30 -7.23
N LEU A 88 7.51 3.35 -6.41
CA LEU A 88 8.11 2.04 -6.28
C LEU A 88 7.37 1.00 -7.13
N PRO A 89 8.08 0.20 -7.93
CA PRO A 89 7.43 -0.83 -8.72
C PRO A 89 6.89 -1.95 -7.82
N SER A 90 5.89 -2.69 -8.30
CA SER A 90 5.24 -3.76 -7.51
C SER A 90 6.17 -4.92 -7.12
N GLN A 91 7.35 -5.03 -7.75
CA GLN A 91 8.39 -5.98 -7.33
C GLN A 91 9.15 -5.52 -6.07
N VAL A 92 8.97 -4.27 -5.63
CA VAL A 92 9.70 -3.67 -4.50
C VAL A 92 8.80 -3.43 -3.30
N LEU A 93 7.56 -2.99 -3.49
CA LEU A 93 6.62 -2.69 -2.40
C LEU A 93 5.26 -3.32 -2.67
N ASN A 94 4.80 -4.12 -1.71
CA ASN A 94 3.43 -4.65 -1.67
C ASN A 94 2.71 -4.06 -0.46
N VAL A 95 1.55 -3.45 -0.69
CA VAL A 95 0.82 -2.69 0.34
C VAL A 95 -0.48 -3.40 0.69
N THR A 96 -0.74 -3.55 1.99
CA THR A 96 -2.04 -3.97 2.53
C THR A 96 -2.64 -2.84 3.36
N LEU A 97 -3.89 -2.50 3.09
CA LEU A 97 -4.66 -1.54 3.87
C LEU A 97 -5.65 -2.28 4.79
N VAL A 98 -5.77 -1.82 6.04
CA VAL A 98 -6.70 -2.39 7.03
C VAL A 98 -7.45 -1.23 7.72
N PRO A 99 -8.56 -0.74 7.13
CA PRO A 99 -9.39 0.28 7.75
C PRO A 99 -10.20 -0.33 8.89
N PHE A 100 -9.81 -0.02 10.13
CA PHE A 100 -10.48 -0.38 11.37
C PHE A 100 -9.89 0.39 12.56
N GLY A 101 -8.55 0.34 12.69
CA GLY A 101 -7.77 1.04 13.71
C GLY A 101 -8.25 0.79 15.14
N ASN A 102 -8.60 1.85 15.87
CA ASN A 102 -9.06 1.76 17.25
C ASN A 102 -10.57 1.55 17.40
N ALA A 103 -11.28 1.21 16.32
CA ALA A 103 -12.67 0.80 16.44
C ALA A 103 -12.81 -0.41 17.37
N GLN A 104 -13.99 -0.54 17.98
CA GLN A 104 -14.37 -1.69 18.78
C GLN A 104 -15.55 -2.38 18.11
N GLU A 105 -15.65 -3.69 18.27
CA GLU A 105 -16.80 -4.46 17.79
C GLU A 105 -17.56 -5.12 18.93
N ARG A 106 -18.86 -5.29 18.74
CA ARG A 106 -19.74 -6.03 19.64
C ARG A 106 -20.66 -6.93 18.84
N ASN A 107 -20.93 -8.13 19.36
CA ASN A 107 -21.92 -9.02 18.80
C ASN A 107 -23.27 -8.78 19.48
N VAL A 108 -24.23 -8.25 18.74
CA VAL A 108 -25.61 -8.00 19.20
C VAL A 108 -26.53 -8.94 18.43
N SER A 109 -27.01 -9.98 19.09
CA SER A 109 -27.97 -10.94 18.52
C SER A 109 -27.50 -11.59 17.21
N GLY A 110 -26.22 -11.94 17.11
CA GLY A 110 -25.63 -12.56 15.92
C GLY A 110 -25.19 -11.57 14.84
N LYS A 111 -25.30 -10.25 15.09
CA LYS A 111 -24.83 -9.20 14.17
C LYS A 111 -23.70 -8.41 14.80
N TRP A 112 -22.68 -8.09 14.00
CA TRP A 112 -21.58 -7.25 14.41
C TRP A 112 -21.96 -5.77 14.32
N GLU A 113 -21.80 -5.05 15.41
CA GLU A 113 -21.91 -3.60 15.46
C GLU A 113 -20.55 -3.00 15.83
N PHE A 114 -20.25 -1.84 15.25
CA PHE A 114 -18.94 -1.19 15.38
C PHE A 114 -19.08 0.16 16.09
N LEU A 115 -18.12 0.45 16.96
CA LEU A 115 -17.97 1.71 17.68
C LEU A 115 -16.62 2.33 17.31
N CYS A 116 -16.64 3.54 16.78
CA CYS A 116 -15.44 4.24 16.31
C CYS A 116 -15.21 5.53 17.12
N GLN A 117 -13.96 5.98 17.23
CA GLN A 117 -13.58 7.09 18.10
C GLN A 117 -14.11 8.43 17.60
N HIS A 118 -14.17 8.61 16.27
CA HIS A 118 -14.68 9.80 15.63
C HIS A 118 -16.17 9.67 15.24
N GLY A 119 -16.89 8.73 15.88
CA GLY A 119 -18.32 8.55 15.74
C GLY A 119 -18.74 7.69 14.53
N PRO A 120 -20.04 7.68 14.19
CA PRO A 120 -20.58 6.79 13.16
C PRO A 120 -20.10 7.11 11.75
N GLU A 121 -19.61 8.34 11.51
CA GLU A 121 -19.06 8.75 10.22
C GLU A 121 -17.75 8.01 9.90
N GLU A 122 -16.90 7.78 10.91
CA GLU A 122 -15.69 6.97 10.78
C GLU A 122 -16.00 5.50 10.54
N CYS A 123 -16.94 4.93 11.29
CA CYS A 123 -17.37 3.55 11.05
C CYS A 123 -17.91 3.37 9.63
N LEU A 124 -18.65 4.36 9.11
CA LEU A 124 -19.13 4.36 7.73
C LEU A 124 -17.97 4.47 6.74
N GLY A 125 -17.00 5.34 6.97
CA GLY A 125 -15.81 5.49 6.12
C GLY A 125 -14.97 4.21 6.06
N ASN A 126 -14.64 3.64 7.22
CA ASN A 126 -13.93 2.35 7.31
C ASN A 126 -14.64 1.25 6.51
N MET A 127 -15.97 1.17 6.62
CA MET A 127 -16.77 0.18 5.89
C MET A 127 -16.83 0.47 4.37
N ILE A 128 -16.93 1.75 3.97
CA ILE A 128 -16.85 2.16 2.56
C ILE A 128 -15.52 1.69 1.96
N GLU A 129 -14.40 1.96 2.63
CA GLU A 129 -13.07 1.59 2.14
C GLU A 129 -12.90 0.08 2.06
N ALA A 130 -13.33 -0.66 3.08
CA ALA A 130 -13.33 -2.13 3.06
C ALA A 130 -14.16 -2.69 1.89
N CYS A 131 -15.34 -2.11 1.62
CA CYS A 131 -16.18 -2.49 0.49
C CYS A 131 -15.59 -2.08 -0.87
N VAL A 132 -14.95 -0.92 -0.99
CA VAL A 132 -14.25 -0.51 -2.23
C VAL A 132 -13.13 -1.49 -2.54
N MET A 133 -12.31 -1.86 -1.55
CA MET A 133 -11.26 -2.87 -1.71
C MET A 133 -11.82 -4.23 -2.16
N HIS A 134 -12.94 -4.65 -1.56
CA HIS A 134 -13.57 -5.92 -1.89
C HIS A 134 -14.15 -5.93 -3.32
N GLU A 135 -14.92 -4.90 -3.68
CA GLU A 135 -15.65 -4.86 -4.94
C GLU A 135 -14.73 -4.55 -6.14
N ALA A 136 -13.67 -3.76 -5.94
CA ALA A 136 -12.67 -3.46 -6.97
C ALA A 136 -11.88 -4.70 -7.38
N LYS A 137 -11.69 -5.67 -6.47
CA LYS A 137 -10.90 -6.91 -6.63
C LYS A 137 -9.41 -6.73 -6.94
N ASP A 138 -8.99 -5.53 -7.34
CA ASP A 138 -7.63 -5.16 -7.66
C ASP A 138 -7.18 -3.98 -6.79
N PHE A 139 -6.01 -4.13 -6.18
CA PHE A 139 -5.44 -3.10 -5.32
C PHE A 139 -5.11 -1.82 -6.11
N SER A 140 -4.67 -1.96 -7.36
CA SER A 140 -4.30 -0.83 -8.22
C SER A 140 -5.52 0.02 -8.60
N ALA A 141 -6.72 -0.58 -8.62
CA ALA A 141 -7.99 0.12 -8.76
C ALA A 141 -8.50 0.70 -7.43
N SER A 142 -8.39 -0.03 -6.31
CA SER A 142 -8.94 0.44 -5.03
C SER A 142 -8.09 1.52 -4.35
N PHE A 143 -6.76 1.43 -4.41
CA PHE A 143 -5.91 2.30 -3.62
C PHE A 143 -5.98 3.78 -4.05
N PRO A 144 -6.02 4.13 -5.35
CA PRO A 144 -6.24 5.52 -5.77
C PRO A 144 -7.62 6.05 -5.36
N VAL A 145 -8.66 5.21 -5.31
CA VAL A 145 -9.98 5.59 -4.79
C VAL A 145 -9.90 5.91 -3.29
N ILE A 146 -9.24 5.05 -2.50
CA ILE A 146 -9.05 5.26 -1.06
C ILE A 146 -8.23 6.54 -0.81
N PHE A 147 -7.14 6.74 -1.55
CA PHE A 147 -6.37 7.98 -1.51
C PHE A 147 -7.25 9.23 -1.73
N CYS A 148 -8.11 9.19 -2.75
CA CYS A 148 -9.03 10.30 -3.05
C CYS A 148 -10.02 10.57 -1.90
N LEU A 149 -10.57 9.51 -1.30
CA LEU A 149 -11.47 9.62 -0.14
C LEU A 149 -10.76 10.23 1.07
N GLU A 150 -9.58 9.71 1.40
CA GLU A 150 -8.76 10.10 2.55
C GLU A 150 -8.15 11.50 2.40
N ALA A 151 -7.88 11.96 1.16
CA ALA A 151 -7.40 13.31 0.88
C ALA A 151 -8.52 14.38 0.86
N GLY A 152 -9.80 13.97 0.70
CA GLY A 152 -10.95 14.88 0.63
C GLY A 152 -11.35 15.52 1.96
N SER A 153 -12.24 16.51 1.99
CA SER A 153 -12.62 17.20 3.25
C SER A 153 -13.29 16.27 4.28
N SER A 154 -14.04 15.27 3.83
CA SER A 154 -14.39 14.08 4.60
C SER A 154 -14.67 12.91 3.65
N VAL A 155 -14.37 11.70 4.13
CA VAL A 155 -14.68 10.44 3.45
C VAL A 155 -16.18 10.32 3.15
N THR A 156 -17.03 10.99 3.93
CA THR A 156 -18.49 10.98 3.79
C THR A 156 -19.12 12.33 3.39
N LYS A 157 -18.39 13.46 3.33
CA LYS A 157 -18.99 14.79 3.04
C LYS A 157 -18.79 15.29 1.61
N ASN A 158 -18.11 14.55 0.73
CA ASN A 158 -18.16 14.81 -0.73
C ASN A 158 -19.49 14.37 -1.36
N LEU A 159 -20.58 14.59 -0.62
CA LEU A 159 -21.93 14.06 -0.82
C LEU A 159 -22.95 15.19 -0.70
N GLU A 160 -22.98 16.10 -1.67
CA GLU A 160 -24.17 16.92 -1.88
C GLU A 160 -25.04 16.27 -2.97
N ALA A 161 -26.06 15.55 -2.53
CA ALA A 161 -27.32 15.53 -3.26
C ALA A 161 -28.19 16.62 -2.62
N VAL A 162 -28.41 17.71 -3.35
CA VAL A 162 -29.31 18.79 -2.95
C VAL A 162 -30.72 18.22 -2.78
N CYS A 163 -31.19 18.17 -1.53
CA CYS A 163 -32.61 18.25 -1.23
C CYS A 163 -32.75 19.29 -0.11
N PRO A 164 -33.38 20.45 -0.36
CA PRO A 164 -33.58 21.43 0.70
C PRO A 164 -34.49 20.84 1.78
N PRO A 165 -34.23 21.10 3.08
CA PRO A 165 -35.10 20.61 4.14
C PRO A 165 -36.47 21.30 4.09
N PRO A 166 -37.60 20.58 4.23
CA PRO A 166 -38.86 21.24 4.54
C PRO A 166 -38.83 21.74 5.99
N VAL A 167 -39.13 23.03 6.16
CA VAL A 167 -39.33 23.65 7.46
C VAL A 167 -40.78 23.37 7.91
N PRO A 168 -41.04 22.89 9.14
CA PRO A 168 -42.41 22.87 9.69
C PRO A 168 -42.95 24.31 9.85
N PRO A 169 -44.25 24.59 9.58
CA PRO A 169 -45.36 23.78 10.10
C PRO A 169 -46.47 23.44 9.08
N PHE A 170 -46.16 22.85 7.92
CA PHE A 170 -47.21 22.37 7.00
C PHE A 170 -46.97 20.91 6.58
N ALA A 171 -47.51 19.99 7.37
CA ALA A 171 -47.82 18.64 6.91
C ALA A 171 -49.20 18.68 6.24
N GLY A 172 -49.27 18.46 4.92
CA GLY A 172 -50.54 18.39 4.19
C GLY A 172 -50.40 17.87 2.77
N ASN A 173 -50.95 16.68 2.54
CA ASN A 173 -51.38 16.05 1.27
C ASN A 173 -50.53 16.24 0.00
N ALA A 174 -49.63 15.29 -0.26
CA ALA A 174 -49.27 14.86 -1.61
C ALA A 174 -48.82 13.39 -1.64
N SER A 175 -49.28 12.63 -2.63
CA SER A 175 -48.83 11.29 -3.00
C SER A 175 -48.77 11.23 -4.53
N PRO A 176 -47.99 10.36 -5.21
CA PRO A 176 -46.69 9.78 -4.90
C PRO A 176 -45.70 10.05 -6.06
N ARG A 177 -44.54 10.70 -5.81
CA ARG A 177 -43.29 10.66 -6.60
C ARG A 177 -42.37 11.82 -6.19
N GLY A 178 -41.26 11.52 -5.50
CA GLY A 178 -40.21 12.51 -5.22
C GLY A 178 -39.49 12.24 -3.88
N CYS A 179 -38.41 11.47 -3.94
CA CYS A 179 -37.51 11.07 -2.85
C CYS A 179 -38.09 10.10 -1.78
N PRO A 180 -38.02 8.77 -2.02
CA PRO A 180 -38.02 7.80 -0.94
C PRO A 180 -36.78 7.98 -0.05
N ARG A 181 -36.97 7.80 1.26
CA ARG A 181 -35.97 7.86 2.35
C ARG A 181 -34.51 7.71 1.89
N ALA A 182 -33.77 8.82 1.87
CA ALA A 182 -32.31 8.80 1.89
C ALA A 182 -31.82 8.42 3.30
N THR A 183 -32.00 7.15 3.68
CA THR A 183 -31.22 6.54 4.76
C THR A 183 -29.80 6.32 4.25
N ARG A 184 -28.97 7.34 4.47
CA ARG A 184 -27.50 7.37 4.55
C ARG A 184 -26.77 6.14 4.00
N ALA A 185 -26.29 6.26 2.77
CA ALA A 185 -24.88 6.17 2.42
C ALA A 185 -24.80 6.31 0.89
N PRO A 186 -24.47 7.50 0.35
CA PRO A 186 -23.90 7.58 -0.97
C PRO A 186 -22.37 7.53 -0.87
N LEU A 187 -21.79 6.73 -1.73
CA LEU A 187 -20.36 6.65 -1.99
C LEU A 187 -19.97 7.87 -2.83
N SER A 188 -18.78 8.46 -2.65
CA SER A 188 -18.31 9.58 -3.49
C SER A 188 -18.32 9.16 -4.97
N PRO A 189 -19.24 9.70 -5.81
CA PRO A 189 -19.27 9.34 -7.22
C PRO A 189 -17.98 9.77 -7.92
N GLN A 190 -17.36 10.85 -7.45
CA GLN A 190 -16.21 11.50 -8.08
C GLN A 190 -14.95 10.64 -7.98
N CYS A 191 -14.61 10.13 -6.79
CA CYS A 191 -13.41 9.32 -6.63
C CYS A 191 -13.48 8.03 -7.45
N LEU A 192 -14.65 7.36 -7.45
CA LEU A 192 -14.85 6.18 -8.28
C LEU A 192 -14.86 6.48 -9.77
N GLN A 193 -15.55 7.54 -10.18
CA GLN A 193 -15.59 7.92 -11.59
C GLN A 193 -14.20 8.22 -12.16
N VAL A 194 -13.32 8.84 -11.36
CA VAL A 194 -11.97 9.20 -11.79
C VAL A 194 -11.03 7.99 -11.77
N PHE A 195 -11.03 7.23 -10.68
CA PHE A 195 -10.00 6.22 -10.44
C PHE A 195 -10.44 4.78 -10.71
N ALA A 196 -11.74 4.50 -10.70
CA ALA A 196 -12.31 3.18 -10.95
C ALA A 196 -13.65 3.26 -11.69
N PRO A 197 -13.72 3.84 -12.90
CA PRO A 197 -14.99 4.07 -13.62
C PRO A 197 -15.75 2.77 -13.95
N GLN A 198 -15.05 1.64 -13.94
CA GLN A 198 -15.62 0.31 -14.19
C GLN A 198 -16.32 -0.28 -12.95
N LEU A 199 -16.04 0.26 -11.76
CA LEU A 199 -16.59 -0.21 -10.51
C LEU A 199 -17.98 0.37 -10.30
N ASP A 200 -18.99 -0.50 -10.33
CA ASP A 200 -20.39 -0.11 -10.10
C ASP A 200 -20.60 0.41 -8.67
N PRO A 201 -20.95 1.71 -8.49
CA PRO A 201 -21.20 2.29 -7.18
C PRO A 201 -22.33 1.60 -6.40
N GLN A 202 -23.28 0.96 -7.10
CA GLN A 202 -24.39 0.25 -6.46
C GLN A 202 -23.91 -1.00 -5.73
N ARG A 203 -22.89 -1.69 -6.25
CA ARG A 203 -22.30 -2.86 -5.59
C ARG A 203 -21.63 -2.47 -4.28
N VAL A 204 -20.83 -1.41 -4.29
CA VAL A 204 -20.21 -0.89 -3.06
C VAL A 204 -21.26 -0.41 -2.07
N THR A 205 -22.29 0.32 -2.53
CA THR A 205 -23.39 0.77 -1.65
C THR A 205 -24.14 -0.42 -1.05
N SER A 206 -24.36 -1.49 -1.82
CA SER A 206 -25.00 -2.72 -1.35
C SER A 206 -24.13 -3.47 -0.34
N CYS A 207 -22.81 -3.51 -0.56
CA CYS A 207 -21.84 -4.04 0.39
C CYS A 207 -21.90 -3.29 1.72
N VAL A 208 -21.84 -1.96 1.70
CA VAL A 208 -21.85 -1.10 2.89
C VAL A 208 -23.14 -1.27 3.71
N ARG A 209 -24.28 -1.48 3.07
CA ARG A 209 -25.57 -1.64 3.76
C ARG A 209 -25.88 -3.09 4.17
N GLY A 210 -25.12 -4.05 3.63
CA GLY A 210 -25.39 -5.47 3.78
C GLY A 210 -24.49 -6.14 4.81
N ASP A 211 -24.77 -7.42 5.05
CA ASP A 211 -23.97 -8.26 5.96
C ASP A 211 -22.53 -8.43 5.47
N LEU A 212 -22.27 -8.25 4.17
CA LEU A 212 -20.93 -8.27 3.60
C LEU A 212 -20.03 -7.17 4.17
N GLY A 213 -20.51 -5.92 4.25
CA GLY A 213 -19.76 -4.82 4.83
C GLY A 213 -19.42 -5.06 6.31
N ALA A 214 -20.38 -5.59 7.07
CA ALA A 214 -20.16 -5.98 8.46
C ALA A 214 -19.14 -7.13 8.59
N ALA A 215 -19.20 -8.13 7.72
CA ALA A 215 -18.23 -9.23 7.70
C ALA A 215 -16.82 -8.76 7.33
N LEU A 216 -16.68 -7.80 6.42
CA LEU A 216 -15.40 -7.19 6.05
C LEU A 216 -14.82 -6.37 7.20
N MET A 217 -15.65 -5.54 7.86
CA MET A 217 -15.24 -4.81 9.06
C MET A 217 -14.82 -5.73 10.21
N HIS A 218 -15.56 -6.82 10.45
CA HIS A 218 -15.20 -7.84 11.43
C HIS A 218 -13.87 -8.52 11.09
N ARG A 219 -13.64 -8.84 9.81
CA ARG A 219 -12.35 -9.38 9.36
C ARG A 219 -11.21 -8.40 9.65
N ASN A 220 -11.41 -7.11 9.39
CA ASN A 220 -10.41 -6.10 9.71
C ASN A 220 -10.19 -5.99 11.22
N ALA A 221 -11.24 -6.09 12.05
CA ALA A 221 -11.13 -6.16 13.50
C ALA A 221 -10.23 -7.31 13.95
N GLN A 222 -10.44 -8.52 13.41
CA GLN A 222 -9.63 -9.70 13.70
C GLN A 222 -8.18 -9.52 13.29
N ARG A 223 -7.91 -8.91 12.11
CA ARG A 223 -6.54 -8.62 11.66
C ARG A 223 -5.85 -7.63 12.60
N THR A 224 -6.54 -6.57 13.02
CA THR A 224 -6.00 -5.58 13.96
C THR A 224 -5.74 -6.20 15.34
N ALA A 225 -6.67 -7.02 15.84
CA ALA A 225 -6.52 -7.71 17.13
C ALA A 225 -5.39 -8.76 17.13
N ALA A 226 -5.02 -9.30 15.96
CA ALA A 226 -3.94 -10.27 15.81
C ALA A 226 -2.54 -9.63 15.79
N LEU A 227 -2.43 -8.29 15.83
CA LEU A 227 -1.15 -7.60 15.89
C LEU A 227 -0.36 -8.01 17.14
N SER A 228 0.93 -8.32 16.94
CA SER A 228 1.86 -8.68 18.01
C SER A 228 3.18 -7.92 17.83
N PRO A 229 3.50 -6.94 18.70
CA PRO A 229 2.67 -6.46 19.80
C PRO A 229 1.38 -5.79 19.31
N PRO A 230 0.34 -5.68 20.17
CA PRO A 230 -0.85 -4.89 19.85
C PRO A 230 -0.47 -3.46 19.50
N HIS A 231 -1.20 -2.85 18.56
CA HIS A 231 -0.97 -1.45 18.21
C HIS A 231 -1.25 -0.54 19.39
N GLN A 232 -0.47 0.53 19.53
CA GLN A 232 -0.61 1.51 20.62
C GLN A 232 -1.26 2.82 20.16
N PHE A 233 -1.28 3.05 18.85
CA PHE A 233 -1.83 4.23 18.20
C PHE A 233 -2.13 3.89 16.73
N VAL A 234 -2.80 4.81 16.03
CA VAL A 234 -2.92 4.76 14.57
C VAL A 234 -2.41 6.08 13.97
N PRO A 235 -1.85 6.07 12.74
CA PRO A 235 -1.63 4.91 11.87
C PRO A 235 -0.59 3.95 12.45
N TRP A 236 -0.84 2.65 12.33
CA TRP A 236 0.09 1.60 12.73
C TRP A 236 0.64 0.90 11.49
N VAL A 237 1.96 0.94 11.32
CA VAL A 237 2.66 0.43 10.13
C VAL A 237 3.46 -0.81 10.50
N VAL A 238 3.25 -1.88 9.76
CA VAL A 238 3.99 -3.14 9.89
C VAL A 238 4.77 -3.39 8.61
N VAL A 239 6.04 -3.75 8.73
CA VAL A 239 6.93 -4.01 7.60
C VAL A 239 7.50 -5.43 7.72
N ASN A 240 7.24 -6.28 6.73
CA ASN A 240 7.69 -7.68 6.64
C ASN A 240 7.20 -8.63 7.75
N GLY A 241 5.97 -8.43 8.24
CA GLY A 241 5.31 -9.34 9.19
C GLY A 241 5.04 -8.71 10.54
#